data_AF-A0A352PZ86-F1
#
_entry.id   AF-A0A352PZ86-F1
#
_cell.length_a   1.000
_cell.length_b   1.000
_cell.length_c   1.000
_cell.angle_alpha   90.00
_cell.angle_beta   90.00
_cell.angle_gamma   90.00
#
_symmetry.space_group_name_H-M   'P 1'
#
loop_
_entity.id
_entity.type
_entity.pdbx_description
1 polymer ?
#
loop_
_entity_poly.entity_id
_entity_poly.type
_entity_poly.pdbx_seq_one_letter_code
_entity_poly.pdbx_strand_id
1 'polypeptide(L)' 'MRRLQSRKASGELWKRVEPFIPQPVRDPRRKYLRKSGEGRNPTAYRTVSEGIVHVLRTGCQWKALS' A
#
# COMPACT_ATOMS: atom_id res chain seq x y z
N MET A 1 -12.18 14.59 21.81
CA MET A 1 -11.49 13.59 20.95
C MET A 1 -10.01 13.95 20.86
N ARG A 2 -9.11 13.02 21.18
CA ARG A 2 -7.65 13.25 21.20
C ARG A 2 -7.10 13.25 19.78
N ARG A 3 -6.49 14.37 19.32
CA ARG A 3 -5.73 14.38 18.05
C ARG A 3 -4.51 13.50 18.22
N LEU A 4 -4.56 12.29 17.67
CA LEU A 4 -3.37 11.44 17.55
C LEU A 4 -2.44 12.10 16.53
N GLN A 5 -1.19 12.31 16.94
CA GLN A 5 -0.14 12.81 16.06
C GLN A 5 -0.01 11.84 14.86
N SER A 6 -0.22 12.34 13.64
CA SER A 6 -0.47 11.51 12.45
C SER A 6 0.66 10.51 12.15
N ARG A 7 1.89 10.84 12.56
CA ARG A 7 3.07 9.99 12.37
C ARG A 7 3.06 8.72 13.24
N LYS A 8 2.51 8.79 14.46
CA LYS A 8 2.38 7.61 15.34
C LYS A 8 1.18 6.74 14.94
N ALA A 9 0.09 7.36 14.49
CA ALA A 9 -1.11 6.65 14.06
C ALA A 9 -0.85 5.75 12.83
N SER A 10 0.02 6.17 11.90
CA SER A 10 0.37 5.37 10.72
C SER A 10 1.06 4.05 11.07
N GLY A 11 2.02 4.07 12.01
CA GLY A 11 2.77 2.88 12.38
C GLY A 11 1.94 1.83 13.12
N GLU A 12 1.07 2.26 14.03
CA GLU A 12 0.18 1.34 14.75
C GLU A 12 -0.92 0.76 13.85
N LEU A 13 -1.45 1.59 12.95
CA LEU A 13 -2.39 1.14 11.94
C LEU A 13 -1.74 0.13 10.98
N TRP A 14 -0.50 0.38 10.54
CA TRP A 14 0.24 -0.56 9.68
C TRP A 14 0.35 -1.95 10.31
N LYS A 15 0.72 -2.03 11.59
CA LYS A 15 0.82 -3.32 12.30
C LYS A 15 -0.48 -4.11 12.33
N ARG A 16 -1.63 -3.43 12.30
CA ARG A 16 -2.94 -4.08 12.25
C ARG A 16 -3.30 -4.50 10.84
N VAL A 17 -2.89 -3.75 9.81
CA VAL A 17 -3.26 -4.00 8.41
C VAL A 17 -2.34 -5.03 7.74
N GLU A 18 -1.04 -5.00 8.02
CA GLU A 18 -0.01 -5.84 7.41
C GLU A 18 -0.36 -7.34 7.34
N PRO A 19 -0.91 -7.97 8.41
CA PRO A 19 -1.25 -9.40 8.37
C PRO A 19 -2.38 -9.75 7.39
N PHE A 20 -3.21 -8.78 7.00
CA PHE A 20 -4.36 -9.00 6.13
C PHE A 20 -4.04 -8.78 4.64
N ILE A 21 -2.82 -8.33 4.31
CA ILE A 21 -2.43 -8.09 2.92
C ILE A 21 -2.07 -9.42 2.27
N PRO A 22 -2.82 -9.86 1.23
CA PRO A 22 -2.48 -11.09 0.54
C PRO A 22 -1.16 -10.92 -0.21
N GLN A 23 -0.31 -11.93 -0.12
CA GLN A 23 0.91 -11.97 -0.91
C GLN A 23 0.57 -12.27 -2.39
N PRO A 24 1.18 -11.55 -3.34
CA PRO A 24 0.93 -11.78 -4.76
C PRO A 24 1.51 -13.14 -5.18
N VAL A 25 0.62 -14.09 -5.49
CA VAL A 25 0.98 -15.43 -6.00
C VAL A 25 0.53 -15.55 -7.45
N ARG A 26 1.40 -16.08 -8.32
CA ARG A 26 1.02 -16.39 -9.72
C ARG A 26 0.15 -17.63 -9.74
N ASP A 27 -0.94 -17.57 -10.49
CA ASP A 27 -1.85 -18.70 -10.69
C ASP A 27 -1.17 -19.72 -11.62
N PRO A 28 -0.92 -20.96 -11.17
CA PRO A 28 -0.27 -21.98 -11.99
C PRO A 28 -1.11 -22.42 -13.20
N ARG A 29 -2.42 -22.18 -13.19
CA ARG A 29 -3.34 -22.55 -14.29
C ARG A 29 -3.39 -21.50 -15.39
N ARG A 30 -2.86 -20.30 -15.15
CA ARG A 30 -2.83 -19.22 -16.15
C ARG A 30 -1.54 -19.25 -16.96
N LYS A 31 -1.68 -19.15 -18.29
CA LYS A 31 -0.56 -18.83 -19.17
C LYS A 31 -0.34 -17.32 -19.17
N TYR A 32 0.85 -16.91 -18.74
CA TYR A 32 1.25 -15.50 -18.73
C TYR A 32 2.12 -15.20 -19.95
N LEU A 33 1.89 -14.05 -20.59
CA LEU A 33 2.71 -13.58 -21.71
C LEU A 33 4.12 -13.17 -21.28
N ARG A 34 4.25 -12.68 -20.04
CA ARG A 34 5.50 -12.17 -19.46
C ARG A 34 6.12 -13.13 -18.47
N LYS A 35 7.46 -13.15 -18.42
CA LYS A 35 8.22 -13.93 -17.43
C LYS A 35 7.94 -13.42 -16.00
N SER A 36 8.25 -14.26 -15.02
CA SER A 36 8.19 -13.83 -13.62
C SER A 36 9.20 -12.71 -13.37
N GLY A 37 8.78 -11.66 -12.67
CA GLY A 37 9.62 -10.48 -12.39
C GLY A 37 9.80 -9.52 -13.58
N GLU A 38 9.11 -9.74 -14.71
CA GLU A 38 9.19 -8.84 -15.86
C GLU A 38 8.27 -7.61 -15.68
N GLY A 39 8.88 -6.43 -15.55
CA GLY A 39 8.18 -5.15 -15.39
C GLY A 39 8.71 -4.32 -14.22
N ARG A 40 8.04 -3.19 -13.94
CA ARG A 40 8.35 -2.39 -12.75
C ARG A 40 7.86 -3.10 -11.50
N ASN A 41 8.74 -3.26 -10.51
CA ASN A 41 8.36 -3.81 -9.21
C ASN A 41 7.25 -2.95 -8.57
N PRO A 42 6.26 -3.60 -7.92
CA PRO A 42 5.24 -2.88 -7.20
C PRO A 42 5.86 -2.08 -6.05
N THR A 43 5.29 -0.91 -5.79
CA THR A 43 5.63 -0.12 -4.60
C THR A 43 5.31 -0.94 -3.34
N ALA A 44 6.15 -0.82 -2.31
CA ALA A 44 5.92 -1.47 -1.03
C ALA A 44 4.54 -1.10 -0.47
N TYR A 45 3.78 -2.10 -0.02
CA TYR A 45 2.44 -1.91 0.54
C TYR A 45 2.39 -0.89 1.67
N ARG A 46 3.46 -0.81 2.48
CA ARG A 46 3.59 0.19 3.54
C ARG A 46 3.53 1.61 2.99
N THR A 47 4.33 1.93 1.99
CA THR A 47 4.35 3.25 1.35
C THR A 47 3.00 3.60 0.73
N VAL A 48 2.34 2.62 0.10
CA VAL A 48 0.98 2.80 -0.44
C VAL A 48 -0.02 3.11 0.68
N SER A 49 0.02 2.37 1.78
CA SER A 49 -0.86 2.59 2.94
C SER A 49 -0.66 3.97 3.58
N GLU A 50 0.59 4.42 3.70
CA GLU A 50 0.94 5.75 4.19
C GLU A 50 0.39 6.84 3.26
N GLY A 51 0.51 6.65 1.94
CA GLY A 51 -0.08 7.54 0.94
C GLY A 51 -1.61 7.62 1.04
N ILE A 52 -2.29 6.49 1.26
CA ILE A 52 -3.75 6.45 1.41
C ILE A 52 -4.18 7.27 2.63
N VAL A 53 -3.55 7.05 3.79
CA VAL A 53 -3.83 7.81 5.02
C VAL A 53 -3.52 9.30 4.83
N HIS A 54 -2.46 9.62 4.08
CA HIS A 54 -2.11 11.01 3.77
C HIS A 54 -3.22 11.71 2.96
N VAL A 55 -3.66 11.10 1.85
CA VAL A 55 -4.71 11.64 0.98
C VAL A 55 -6.04 11.79 1.71
N LEU A 56 -6.44 10.78 2.49
CA LEU A 56 -7.67 10.86 3.29
C LEU A 56 -7.62 11.97 4.35
N ARG A 57 -6.43 12.28 4.87
CA ARG A 57 -6.23 13.33 5.87
C ARG A 57 -6.21 14.74 5.27
N THR A 58 -5.59 14.91 4.10
CA THR A 58 -5.37 16.23 3.51
C THR A 58 -6.40 16.60 2.44
N GLY A 59 -7.10 15.62 1.87
CA GLY A 59 -7.97 15.81 0.71
C GLY A 59 -7.20 16.06 -0.59
N CYS A 60 -5.87 15.92 -0.60
CA CYS A 60 -5.07 16.05 -1.82
C CYS A 60 -5.41 14.92 -2.81
N GLN A 61 -5.31 15.20 -4.10
CA GLN A 61 -5.54 14.18 -5.13
C GLN A 61 -4.44 13.11 -5.09
N TRP A 62 -4.80 11.84 -5.30
CA TRP A 62 -3.83 10.73 -5.37
C TRP A 62 -2.74 10.97 -6.42
N LYS A 63 -3.10 11.59 -7.56
CA LYS A 63 -2.14 11.97 -8.61
C LYS A 63 -1.13 13.03 -8.17
N ALA A 64 -1.39 13.77 -7.11
CA ALA A 64 -0.44 14.76 -6.57
C ALA A 64 0.66 14.12 -5.69
N LEU A 65 0.62 12.80 -5.47
CA LEU A 65 1.67 12.05 -4.79
C LEU A 65 2.78 11.56 -5.74
N SER A 66 2.65 11.83 -7.05
CA SER A 66 3.55 11.32 -8.11
C SER A 66 4.77 12.18 -8.35
#